data_AF-A0A3D2M109-F1
#
_entry.id   AF-A0A3D2M109-F1
#
_cell.length_a   1.000
_cell.length_b   1.000
_cell.length_c   1.000
_cell.angle_alpha   90.00
_cell.angle_beta   90.00
_cell.angle_gamma   90.00
#
_symmetry.space_group_name_H-M   'P 1'
#
loop_
_entity.id
_entity.type
_entity.pdbx_description
1 polymer ?
#
loop_
_entity_poly.entity_id
_entity_poly.type
_entity_poly.pdbx_seq_one_letter_code
_entity_poly.pdbx_strand_id
1 'polypeptide(L)'
;FVMGMLLDPVGIMLITLPVFLPIIASLGFDPIWFGVLFVINMEIGYMTPPFGFNLFYLKGIVPPGITMKDIYWSVIPFVIVNIIGMGIIMYFPEIAT
;
A
#
# COMPACT_ATOMS: atom_id res chain seq x y z
N PHE A 1 10.12 -9.12 13.87
CA PHE A 1 9.77 -8.02 14.79
C PHE A 1 10.69 -6.81 14.58
N VAL A 2 12.02 -6.94 14.66
CA VAL A 2 12.95 -5.79 14.48
C VAL A 2 13.06 -5.27 13.04
N MET A 3 12.95 -6.12 12.02
CA MET A 3 13.08 -5.69 10.60
C MET A 3 11.76 -5.30 9.92
N GLY A 4 10.62 -5.46 10.60
CA GLY A 4 9.29 -5.07 10.07
C GLY A 4 8.83 -3.66 10.48
N MET A 5 9.67 -2.93 11.22
CA MET A 5 9.36 -1.62 11.82
C MET A 5 10.15 -0.44 11.21
N LEU A 6 11.11 -0.69 10.31
CA LEU A 6 12.20 0.27 10.06
C LEU A 6 12.02 1.21 8.87
N LEU A 7 11.12 0.93 7.93
CA LEU A 7 10.92 1.79 6.76
C LEU A 7 9.45 2.16 6.67
N ASP A 8 9.16 3.36 7.17
CA ASP A 8 7.94 4.11 6.86
C ASP A 8 7.76 4.17 5.33
N PRO A 9 6.53 4.24 4.79
CA PRO A 9 6.30 4.22 3.35
C PRO A 9 7.06 5.35 2.64
N VAL A 10 7.28 6.48 3.31
CA VAL A 10 8.11 7.58 2.81
C VAL A 10 9.57 7.15 2.66
N GLY A 11 10.11 6.40 3.63
CA GLY A 11 11.46 5.85 3.56
C GLY A 11 11.63 4.85 2.41
N ILE A 12 10.62 4.01 2.16
CA ILE A 12 10.60 3.10 1.01
C ILE A 12 10.61 3.91 -0.29
N MET A 13 9.70 4.89 -0.44
CA MET A 13 9.63 5.76 -1.62
C MET A 13 10.96 6.43 -1.93
N LEU A 14 11.62 7.02 -0.93
CA LEU A 14 12.87 7.74 -1.11
C LEU A 14 14.02 6.85 -1.60
N ILE A 15 14.00 5.56 -1.26
CA ILE A 15 15.02 4.60 -1.68
C ILE A 15 14.68 3.99 -3.05
N THR A 16 13.41 3.65 -3.27
CA THR A 16 12.98 2.89 -4.46
C THR A 16 12.70 3.80 -5.65
N LEU A 17 12.02 4.93 -5.47
CA LEU A 17 11.63 5.81 -6.58
C LEU A 17 12.81 6.28 -7.44
N PRO A 18 13.96 6.72 -6.87
CA PRO A 18 15.11 7.15 -7.68
C PRO A 18 15.67 6.03 -8.58
N VAL A 19 15.47 4.77 -8.19
CA VAL A 19 15.92 3.59 -8.94
C VAL A 19 14.87 3.20 -9.99
N PHE A 20 13.59 3.18 -9.63
CA PHE A 20 12.52 2.73 -10.54
C PHE A 20 12.09 3.79 -11.56
N LEU A 21 12.06 5.08 -11.21
CA LEU A 21 11.64 6.15 -12.12
C LEU A 21 12.44 6.19 -13.44
N PRO A 22 13.78 6.13 -13.46
CA PRO A 22 14.51 6.12 -14.73
C PRO A 22 14.25 4.86 -15.55
N ILE A 23 14.00 3.72 -14.89
CA ILE A 23 13.66 2.46 -15.57
C ILE A 23 12.29 2.58 -16.25
N ILE A 24 11.28 3.05 -15.53
CA ILE A 24 9.92 3.26 -16.04
C ILE A 24 9.92 4.25 -17.20
N ALA A 25 10.63 5.38 -17.06
CA ALA A 25 10.80 6.35 -18.13
C ALA A 25 11.51 5.76 -19.35
N SER A 26 12.54 4.92 -19.16
CA SER A 26 13.23 4.23 -20.27
C SER A 26 12.38 3.20 -20.99
N LEU A 27 11.38 2.62 -20.30
CA LEU A 27 10.39 1.71 -20.87
C LEU A 27 9.25 2.44 -21.59
N GLY A 28 9.23 3.78 -21.56
CA GLY A 28 8.21 4.61 -22.21
C GLY A 28 6.90 4.72 -21.42
N PHE A 29 6.88 4.32 -20.15
CA PHE A 29 5.73 4.47 -19.27
C PHE A 29 5.71 5.85 -18.60
N ASP A 30 4.51 6.33 -18.28
CA ASP A 30 4.31 7.57 -17.54
C ASP A 30 4.74 7.40 -16.07
N PRO A 31 5.70 8.22 -15.58
CA PRO A 31 6.11 8.23 -14.18
C PRO A 31 4.96 8.49 -13.19
N ILE A 32 3.93 9.26 -13.57
CA ILE A 32 2.79 9.58 -12.71
C ILE A 32 1.95 8.32 -12.49
N TRP A 33 1.61 7.61 -13.57
CA TRP A 33 0.90 6.33 -13.50
C TRP A 33 1.61 5.33 -12.57
N PHE A 34 2.93 5.20 -12.72
CA PHE A 34 3.73 4.35 -11.85
C PHE A 34 3.69 4.82 -10.40
N GLY A 35 3.82 6.13 -10.16
CA GLY A 35 3.71 6.73 -8.82
C GLY A 35 2.37 6.44 -8.16
N VAL A 36 1.25 6.55 -8.89
CA VAL A 36 -0.09 6.24 -8.38
C VAL A 36 -0.21 4.77 -8.00
N LEU A 37 0.23 3.85 -8.87
CA LEU A 37 0.24 2.42 -8.54
C LEU A 37 1.13 2.10 -7.33
N PHE A 38 2.27 2.77 -7.21
CA PHE A 38 3.18 2.61 -6.09
C PHE A 38 2.54 3.06 -4.76
N VAL A 39 1.88 4.22 -4.75
CA VAL A 39 1.17 4.75 -3.57
C VAL A 39 0.03 3.81 -3.16
N ILE A 40 -0.80 3.35 -4.10
CA ILE A 40 -1.89 2.40 -3.80
C ILE A 40 -1.32 1.09 -3.22
N ASN A 41 -0.20 0.59 -3.76
CA ASN A 41 0.45 -0.60 -3.24
C ASN A 41 0.93 -0.42 -1.80
N MET A 42 1.51 0.74 -1.48
CA MET A 42 1.92 1.09 -0.12
C MET A 42 0.74 1.14 0.86
N GLU A 43 -0.37 1.77 0.47
CA GLU A 43 -1.59 1.82 1.30
C GLU A 43 -2.10 0.41 1.63
N ILE A 44 -2.14 -0.48 0.63
CA ILE A 44 -2.50 -1.89 0.83
C ILE A 44 -1.53 -2.57 1.81
N GLY A 45 -0.22 -2.32 1.67
CA GLY A 45 0.81 -2.83 2.57
C GLY A 45 0.67 -2.31 4.01
N TYR A 46 0.18 -1.09 4.19
CA TYR A 46 -0.07 -0.50 5.51
C TYR A 46 -1.24 -1.12 6.26
N MET A 47 -2.21 -1.62 5.51
CA MET A 47 -3.39 -2.29 6.05
C MET A 47 -3.20 -3.80 6.19
N THR A 48 -2.24 -4.42 5.51
CA THR A 48 -2.04 -5.88 5.54
C THR A 48 -0.93 -6.25 6.55
N PRO A 49 -1.10 -7.30 7.39
CA PRO A 49 0.01 -7.81 8.21
C PRO A 49 1.12 -8.34 7.27
N PRO A 50 2.43 -8.02 7.48
CA PRO A 50 3.12 -7.84 8.77
C PRO A 50 3.44 -6.40 9.21
N PHE A 51 3.19 -5.37 8.38
CA PHE A 51 3.36 -3.96 8.77
C PHE A 51 2.15 -3.48 9.57
N GLY A 52 0.94 -3.59 8.98
CA GLY A 52 -0.35 -3.49 9.66
C GLY A 52 -0.49 -2.34 10.66
N PHE A 53 0.27 -1.25 10.53
CA PHE A 53 0.38 -0.21 11.57
C PHE A 53 -0.99 0.38 11.88
N ASN A 54 -1.82 0.59 10.85
CA ASN A 54 -3.20 1.06 11.00
C ASN A 54 -4.05 0.06 11.80
N LEU A 55 -3.83 -1.25 11.65
CA LEU A 55 -4.53 -2.29 12.41
C LEU A 55 -4.06 -2.37 13.85
N PHE A 56 -2.76 -2.20 14.11
CA PHE A 56 -2.21 -2.10 15.45
C PHE A 56 -2.71 -0.86 16.19
N TYR A 57 -2.82 0.27 15.49
CA TYR A 57 -3.40 1.50 16.01
C TYR A 57 -4.89 1.33 16.34
N LEU A 58 -5.67 0.75 15.43
CA LEU A 58 -7.08 0.41 15.65
C LEU A 58 -7.25 -0.49 16.87
N LYS A 59 -6.36 -1.47 17.07
CA LYS A 59 -6.44 -2.34 18.25
C LYS A 59 -6.28 -1.57 19.58
N GLY A 60 -5.55 -0.45 19.58
CA GLY A 60 -5.36 0.40 20.75
C GLY A 60 -6.61 1.21 21.15
N ILE A 61 -7.54 1.44 20.22
CA ILE A 61 -8.76 2.25 20.45
C ILE A 61 -10.04 1.42 20.55
N VAL A 62 -10.07 0.18 20.04
CA VAL A 62 -11.27 -0.66 20.07
C VAL A 62 -11.55 -1.28 21.44
N PRO A 63 -12.82 -1.58 21.77
CA PRO A 63 -13.20 -2.23 23.02
C PRO A 63 -12.46 -3.57 23.26
N PRO A 64 -12.24 -3.95 24.53
CA PRO A 64 -11.46 -5.14 24.89
C PRO A 64 -12.01 -6.47 24.36
N GLY A 65 -13.27 -6.51 23.89
CA GLY A 65 -13.89 -7.69 23.29
C GLY A 65 -13.53 -7.93 21.81
N ILE A 66 -12.95 -6.96 21.10
CA ILE A 66 -12.60 -7.12 19.68
C ILE A 66 -11.18 -7.67 19.57
N THR A 67 -11.01 -8.83 18.95
CA THR A 67 -9.69 -9.45 18.77
C THR A 67 -8.97 -8.88 17.55
N MET A 68 -7.65 -9.06 17.48
CA MET A 68 -6.88 -8.73 16.27
C MET A 68 -7.40 -9.46 15.03
N LYS A 69 -7.91 -10.68 15.22
CA LYS A 69 -8.49 -11.48 14.15
C LYS A 69 -9.70 -10.77 13.55
N ASP A 70 -10.58 -10.19 14.37
CA ASP A 70 -11.76 -9.47 13.89
C ASP A 70 -11.39 -8.23 13.08
N ILE A 71 -10.33 -7.52 13.51
CA ILE A 71 -9.78 -6.37 12.79
C ILE A 71 -9.21 -6.79 11.43
N TYR A 72 -8.44 -7.89 11.38
CA TYR A 72 -7.89 -8.40 10.12
C TYR A 72 -9.00 -8.80 9.14
N TRP A 73 -10.02 -9.51 9.62
CA TRP A 73 -11.17 -9.91 8.77
C TRP A 73 -11.94 -8.70 8.25
N SER A 74 -12.00 -7.60 9.01
CA SER A 74 -12.68 -6.37 8.59
C SER A 74 -11.92 -5.60 7.51
N VAL A 75 -10.60 -5.77 7.39
CA VAL A 75 -9.78 -5.10 6.38
C VAL A 75 -9.72 -5.83 5.05
N ILE A 76 -9.93 -7.15 5.03
CA ILE A 76 -9.93 -7.95 3.80
C ILE A 76 -10.84 -7.37 2.69
N PRO A 77 -12.11 -6.98 2.95
CA PRO A 77 -12.97 -6.38 1.94
C PRO A 77 -12.38 -5.08 1.38
N PHE A 78 -11.77 -4.26 2.24
CA PHE A 78 -11.17 -3.00 1.83
C PHE A 78 -9.92 -3.21 0.97
N VAL A 79 -9.08 -4.17 1.31
CA VAL A 79 -7.92 -4.56 0.50
C VAL A 79 -8.36 -5.06 -0.87
N ILE A 80 -9.44 -5.85 -0.95
CA ILE A 80 -9.98 -6.33 -2.22
C ILE A 80 -10.40 -5.16 -3.13
N VAL A 81 -11.10 -4.16 -2.59
CA VAL A 81 -11.49 -2.96 -3.35
C VAL A 81 -10.27 -2.19 -3.87
N ASN A 82 -9.24 -2.03 -3.03
CA ASN A 82 -8.00 -1.37 -3.45
C ASN A 82 -7.25 -2.15 -4.53
N ILE A 83 -7.21 -3.49 -4.44
CA ILE A 83 -6.60 -4.33 -5.47
C ILE A 83 -7.37 -4.22 -6.79
N ILE A 84 -8.70 -4.19 -6.74
CA ILE A 84 -9.54 -3.99 -7.93
C ILE A 84 -9.28 -2.62 -8.54
N GLY A 85 -9.26 -1.55 -7.73
CA GLY A 85 -8.95 -0.19 -8.19
C GLY A 85 -7.55 -0.09 -8.81
N MET A 86 -6.55 -0.69 -8.17
CA MET A 86 -5.20 -0.80 -8.69
C MET A 86 -5.17 -1.54 -10.04
N GLY A 87 -5.92 -2.65 -10.16
CA GLY A 87 -6.04 -3.39 -11.40
C GLY A 87 -6.67 -2.56 -12.52
N ILE A 88 -7.71 -1.78 -12.22
CA ILE A 88 -8.33 -0.87 -13.19
C ILE A 88 -7.32 0.17 -13.69
N ILE A 89 -6.58 0.82 -12.79
CA ILE A 89 -5.57 1.82 -13.16
C ILE A 89 -4.40 1.17 -13.94
N MET A 90 -4.05 -0.07 -13.62
CA MET A 90 -3.02 -0.82 -14.34
C MET A 90 -3.43 -1.13 -15.79
N TYR A 91 -4.70 -1.46 -16.03
CA TYR A 91 -5.21 -1.74 -17.39
C TYR A 91 -5.59 -0.48 -18.17
N PHE A 92 -6.00 0.58 -17.48
CA PHE A 92 -6.41 1.86 -18.08
C PHE A 92 -5.53 2.98 -17.53
N PRO A 93 -4.30 3.13 -18.04
CA PRO A 93 -3.35 4.13 -17.54
C PRO A 93 -3.86 5.57 -17.71
N GLU A 94 -4.72 5.82 -18.70
CA GLU A 94 -5.36 7.12 -18.96
C GLU A 94 -6.19 7.67 -17.76
N ILE A 95 -6.57 6.83 -16.80
CA ILE A 95 -7.27 7.29 -15.58
C ILE A 95 -6.32 8.05 -14.65
N ALA A 96 -5.02 7.76 -14.74
CA ALA A 96 -3.98 8.28 -13.85
C ALA A 96 -2.89 9.10 -14.57
N THR A 97 -3.07 9.38 -15.87
CA THR A 97 -2.20 10.24 -16.71
C THR A 97 -2.78 11.65 -16.83
#